data_AF-A0A2V3ZU13-F1
#
_entry.id   AF-A0A2V3ZU13-F1
#
_cell.length_a   1.000
_cell.length_b   1.000
_cell.length_c   1.000
_cell.angle_alpha   90.00
_cell.angle_beta   90.00
_cell.angle_gamma   90.00
#
_symmetry.space_group_name_H-M   'P 1'
#
loop_
_entity.id
_entity.type
_entity.pdbx_description
1 polymer ?
#
loop_
_entity_poly.entity_id
_entity_poly.type
_entity_poly.pdbx_seq_one_letter_code
_entity_poly.pdbx_strand_id
1 'polypeptide(L)'
;MDQFRTIVEIPESDFKISYHSKILMLGSCFVENVGKLLVQNKFNTTINPYGVIYNPISVGNSIQLLIDNKEFTEDDLNFANDLYFSYSHHGSFSSTSSEECLKSINTQMQSASLDLATADVLFITFGTSWVYELIDSGKIVSNCHKQSAKSFNRYRLEVDEIVRFYKDLILSLSLFNPHLKIVFTLSPIRHWKDGAHGNQLSKSTLLLAVDQLVQLFDHVSYFPSYEIVMDELRDYRFYHEDMIHMNSTSVNYIWSRFSDVFMDKETMDYMKKIRKMISAAEHRPFNPDSESHQKFIQKTISGMEILEKQLPNLSFDLERKVIRKNLQN
;
A
#
# COMPACT_ATOMS: atom_id res chain seq x y z
N MET A 1 -15.64 -25.64 -22.81
CA MET A 1 -15.33 -25.54 -21.36
C MET A 1 -16.21 -24.44 -20.82
N ASP A 2 -17.02 -24.72 -19.81
CA ASP A 2 -17.87 -23.70 -19.19
C ASP A 2 -16.98 -22.74 -18.39
N GLN A 3 -16.52 -21.69 -19.05
CA GLN A 3 -15.69 -20.66 -18.45
C GLN A 3 -16.63 -19.71 -17.69
N PHE A 4 -16.79 -19.94 -16.39
CA PHE A 4 -17.67 -19.14 -15.51
C PHE A 4 -17.16 -17.72 -15.21
N ARG A 5 -16.00 -17.31 -15.75
CA ARG A 5 -15.33 -16.05 -15.45
C ARG A 5 -14.71 -15.44 -16.70
N THR A 6 -14.76 -14.11 -16.79
CA THR A 6 -14.03 -13.31 -17.78
C THR A 6 -12.68 -12.94 -17.18
N ILE A 7 -11.67 -13.80 -17.37
CA ILE A 7 -10.33 -13.59 -16.81
C ILE A 7 -9.72 -12.33 -17.42
N VAL A 8 -9.30 -11.39 -16.58
CA VAL A 8 -8.56 -10.21 -16.99
C VAL A 8 -7.14 -10.64 -17.30
N GLU A 9 -6.71 -10.40 -18.53
CA GLU A 9 -5.34 -10.63 -18.94
C GLU A 9 -4.43 -9.61 -18.26
N ILE A 10 -3.37 -10.11 -17.62
CA ILE A 10 -2.37 -9.28 -16.97
C ILE A 10 -1.05 -9.60 -17.66
N PRO A 11 -0.39 -8.63 -18.30
CA PRO A 11 0.94 -8.83 -18.86
C PRO A 11 1.88 -9.40 -17.80
N GLU A 12 2.80 -10.28 -18.20
CA GLU A 12 3.88 -10.68 -17.31
C GLU A 12 4.68 -9.45 -16.92
N SER A 13 5.06 -9.35 -15.65
CA SER A 13 5.92 -8.28 -15.19
C SER A 13 7.36 -8.55 -15.61
N ASP A 14 8.03 -7.51 -16.14
CA ASP A 14 9.46 -7.53 -16.50
C ASP A 14 10.39 -7.66 -15.28
N PHE A 15 9.83 -7.64 -14.07
CA PHE A 15 10.56 -7.86 -12.83
C PHE A 15 9.78 -8.78 -11.89
N LYS A 16 10.49 -9.35 -10.92
CA LYS A 16 9.89 -10.14 -9.85
C LYS A 16 10.33 -9.59 -8.49
N ILE A 17 9.41 -9.64 -7.55
CA ILE A 17 9.56 -9.34 -6.14
C ILE A 17 10.00 -10.62 -5.44
N SER A 18 11.02 -10.52 -4.62
CA SER A 18 11.51 -11.58 -3.75
C SER A 18 11.62 -11.08 -2.30
N TYR A 19 12.10 -11.93 -1.40
CA TYR A 19 12.42 -11.55 -0.02
C TYR A 19 13.61 -10.60 0.12
N HIS A 20 14.34 -10.35 -0.97
CA HIS A 20 15.39 -9.33 -1.03
C HIS A 20 14.87 -7.97 -1.50
N SER A 21 13.68 -7.94 -2.11
CA SER A 21 13.10 -6.72 -2.64
C SER A 21 12.59 -5.80 -1.54
N LYS A 22 12.83 -4.51 -1.70
CA LYS A 22 12.28 -3.42 -0.90
C LYS A 22 11.09 -2.79 -1.62
N ILE A 23 9.94 -2.82 -0.96
CA ILE A 23 8.66 -2.41 -1.55
C ILE A 23 8.18 -1.15 -0.83
N LEU A 24 7.87 -0.11 -1.58
CA LEU A 24 7.16 1.05 -1.07
C LEU A 24 5.78 1.13 -1.73
N MET A 25 4.74 1.37 -0.95
CA MET A 25 3.39 1.50 -1.47
C MET A 25 2.73 2.79 -0.97
N LEU A 26 2.17 3.58 -1.88
CA LEU A 26 1.41 4.78 -1.57
C LEU A 26 0.04 4.76 -2.27
N GLY A 27 -0.97 5.33 -1.61
CA GLY A 27 -2.26 5.58 -2.23
C GLY A 27 -3.45 5.22 -1.35
N SER A 28 -4.53 4.77 -2.01
CA SER A 28 -5.83 4.56 -1.37
C SER A 28 -5.79 3.47 -0.29
N CYS A 29 -6.89 3.30 0.44
CA CYS A 29 -7.05 2.22 1.41
C CYS A 29 -6.89 0.81 0.80
N PHE A 30 -7.01 0.67 -0.52
CA PHE A 30 -6.74 -0.60 -1.19
C PHE A 30 -5.28 -1.05 -1.05
N VAL A 31 -4.34 -0.10 -0.97
CA VAL A 31 -2.92 -0.38 -0.69
C VAL A 31 -2.79 -1.18 0.60
N GLU A 32 -3.57 -0.85 1.63
CA GLU A 32 -3.47 -1.54 2.91
C GLU A 32 -3.88 -3.00 2.80
N ASN A 33 -4.76 -3.39 1.88
CA ASN A 33 -5.17 -4.80 1.75
C ASN A 33 -4.00 -5.67 1.27
N VAL A 34 -3.40 -5.32 0.13
CA VAL A 34 -2.27 -6.07 -0.45
C VAL A 34 -1.00 -5.83 0.37
N GLY A 35 -0.75 -4.60 0.81
CA GLY A 35 0.40 -4.25 1.64
C GLY A 35 0.40 -5.01 2.97
N LYS A 36 -0.73 -5.11 3.67
CA LYS A 36 -0.81 -5.91 4.91
C LYS A 36 -0.48 -7.37 4.65
N LEU A 37 -0.90 -7.94 3.52
CA LEU A 37 -0.53 -9.30 3.15
C LEU A 37 0.97 -9.45 2.87
N LEU A 38 1.61 -8.48 2.21
CA LEU A 38 3.07 -8.46 2.04
C LEU A 38 3.78 -8.47 3.41
N VAL A 39 3.40 -7.58 4.31
CA VAL A 39 3.99 -7.47 5.66
C VAL A 39 3.73 -8.74 6.48
N GLN A 40 2.50 -9.28 6.46
CA GLN A 40 2.16 -10.55 7.12
C GLN A 40 2.96 -11.72 6.56
N ASN A 41 3.37 -11.66 5.29
CA ASN A 41 4.24 -12.64 4.66
C ASN A 41 5.73 -12.29 4.76
N LYS A 42 6.08 -11.30 5.61
CA LYS A 42 7.44 -10.88 5.95
C LYS A 42 8.25 -10.29 4.80
N PHE A 43 7.59 -9.75 3.77
CA PHE A 43 8.26 -8.93 2.76
C PHE A 43 8.67 -7.58 3.38
N ASN A 44 9.79 -7.03 2.92
CA ASN A 44 10.24 -5.71 3.34
C ASN A 44 9.37 -4.66 2.63
N THR A 45 8.37 -4.14 3.34
CA THR A 45 7.32 -3.29 2.76
C THR A 45 6.97 -2.11 3.66
N THR A 46 7.13 -0.91 3.11
CA THR A 46 6.66 0.33 3.71
C THR A 46 5.33 0.73 3.07
N ILE A 47 4.31 1.00 3.90
CA ILE A 47 2.94 1.23 3.44
C ILE A 47 2.48 2.62 3.89
N ASN A 48 2.05 3.44 2.94
CA ASN A 48 1.39 4.72 3.17
C ASN A 48 2.08 5.56 4.27
N PRO A 49 3.31 6.03 4.06
CA PRO A 49 4.04 6.79 5.08
C PRO A 49 3.37 8.11 5.46
N TYR A 50 2.48 8.66 4.62
CA TYR A 50 1.62 9.81 4.93
C TYR A 50 0.22 9.42 5.40
N GLY A 51 -0.04 8.12 5.57
CA GLY A 51 -1.36 7.53 5.67
C GLY A 51 -2.08 7.46 4.33
N VAL A 52 -3.38 7.13 4.36
CA VAL A 52 -4.16 6.88 3.13
C VAL A 52 -4.41 8.17 2.37
N ILE A 53 -4.00 8.20 1.09
CA ILE A 53 -4.17 9.34 0.18
C ILE A 53 -4.77 8.85 -1.13
N TYR A 54 -5.79 9.54 -1.66
CA TYR A 54 -6.60 8.98 -2.74
C TYR A 54 -6.32 9.57 -4.12
N ASN A 55 -6.00 10.86 -4.21
CA ASN A 55 -5.93 11.55 -5.50
C ASN A 55 -4.48 11.65 -6.04
N PRO A 56 -4.28 11.69 -7.37
CA PRO A 56 -2.96 11.70 -7.97
C PRO A 56 -2.04 12.82 -7.46
N ILE A 57 -2.51 14.06 -7.41
CA ILE A 57 -1.66 15.20 -7.04
C ILE A 57 -1.21 15.09 -5.59
N SER A 58 -2.08 14.74 -4.66
CA SER A 58 -1.69 14.53 -3.27
C SER A 58 -0.70 13.38 -3.10
N VAL A 59 -0.88 12.26 -3.81
CA VAL A 59 0.06 11.13 -3.75
C VAL A 59 1.43 11.54 -4.28
N GLY A 60 1.50 12.22 -5.43
CA GLY A 60 2.79 12.64 -5.97
C GLY A 60 3.42 13.81 -5.22
N ASN A 61 2.65 14.71 -4.61
CA ASN A 61 3.18 15.71 -3.67
C ASN A 61 3.87 15.02 -2.49
N SER A 62 3.24 13.98 -1.92
CA SER A 62 3.87 13.15 -0.87
C SER A 62 5.18 12.51 -1.35
N ILE A 63 5.23 11.99 -2.57
CA ILE A 63 6.47 11.43 -3.12
C ILE A 63 7.53 12.51 -3.31
N GLN A 64 7.18 13.68 -3.84
CA GLN A 64 8.12 14.79 -4.01
C GLN A 64 8.73 15.23 -2.68
N LEU A 65 7.91 15.32 -1.63
CA LEU A 65 8.39 15.63 -0.28
C LEU A 65 9.37 14.59 0.27
N LEU A 66 9.23 13.31 -0.11
CA LEU A 66 10.21 12.26 0.23
C LEU A 66 11.51 12.41 -0.55
N ILE A 67 11.45 12.76 -1.85
CA ILE A 67 12.62 13.05 -2.68
C ILE A 67 13.41 14.24 -2.11
N ASP A 68 12.69 15.29 -1.71
CA ASP A 68 13.27 16.51 -1.16
C ASP A 68 13.76 16.34 0.29
N ASN A 69 13.46 15.18 0.91
CA ASN A 69 13.70 14.90 2.32
C ASN A 69 13.20 16.04 3.24
N LYS A 70 11.96 16.51 3.00
CA LYS A 70 11.37 17.63 3.72
C LYS A 70 11.23 17.32 5.22
N GLU A 71 11.84 18.17 6.04
CA GLU A 71 11.57 18.24 7.48
C GLU A 71 10.37 19.16 7.74
N PHE A 72 9.36 18.67 8.46
CA PHE A 72 8.19 19.45 8.85
C PHE A 72 8.46 20.25 10.11
N THR A 73 8.06 21.51 10.13
CA THR A 73 8.17 22.43 11.29
C THR A 73 6.79 22.87 11.76
N GLU A 74 6.72 23.65 12.85
CA GLU A 74 5.45 24.19 13.36
C GLU A 74 4.69 25.00 12.30
N ASP A 75 5.39 25.66 11.37
CA ASP A 75 4.79 26.42 10.26
C ASP A 75 4.05 25.54 9.24
N ASP A 76 4.37 24.24 9.19
CA ASP A 76 3.68 23.26 8.35
C ASP A 76 2.44 22.66 9.04
N LEU A 77 2.24 22.96 10.33
CA LEU A 77 1.10 22.50 11.11
C LEU A 77 -0.05 23.50 11.12
N ASN A 78 -1.24 22.95 11.26
CA ASN A 78 -2.49 23.66 11.41
C ASN A 78 -3.21 23.11 12.65
N PHE A 79 -4.14 23.88 13.21
CA PHE A 79 -4.89 23.49 14.39
C PHE A 79 -6.40 23.61 14.16
N ALA A 80 -7.12 22.51 14.33
CA ALA A 80 -8.58 22.47 14.25
C ALA A 80 -9.10 21.23 14.99
N ASN A 81 -10.32 21.31 15.52
CA ASN A 81 -10.95 20.21 16.26
C ASN A 81 -10.05 19.68 17.40
N ASP A 82 -9.39 20.59 18.12
CA ASP A 82 -8.47 20.30 19.23
C ASP A 82 -7.23 19.45 18.86
N LEU A 83 -6.89 19.39 17.57
CA LEU A 83 -5.77 18.61 17.05
C LEU A 83 -4.86 19.47 16.16
N TYR A 84 -3.55 19.26 16.32
CA TYR A 84 -2.52 19.67 15.38
C TYR A 84 -2.43 18.67 14.23
N PHE A 85 -2.36 19.17 13.00
CA PHE A 85 -2.31 18.34 11.80
C PHE A 85 -1.57 19.03 10.65
N SER A 86 -1.16 18.23 9.66
CA SER A 86 -0.65 18.73 8.39
C SER A 86 -1.62 18.33 7.26
N TYR A 87 -1.90 19.26 6.35
CA TYR A 87 -2.74 18.99 5.17
C TYR A 87 -2.16 17.93 4.23
N SER A 88 -0.85 17.67 4.31
CA SER A 88 -0.15 16.65 3.54
C SER A 88 -0.38 15.23 4.08
N HIS A 89 -0.86 15.10 5.32
CA HIS A 89 -0.95 13.84 6.04
C HIS A 89 -2.40 13.44 6.34
N HIS A 90 -2.62 12.12 6.42
CA HIS A 90 -3.86 11.57 6.93
C HIS A 90 -4.08 11.93 8.41
N GLY A 91 -5.34 11.99 8.86
CA GLY A 91 -5.69 12.34 10.24
C GLY A 91 -5.16 11.39 11.32
N SER A 92 -4.59 10.25 10.95
CA SER A 92 -3.89 9.34 11.89
C SER A 92 -2.57 9.91 12.41
N PHE A 93 -2.03 10.96 11.78
CA PHE A 93 -0.83 11.66 12.24
C PHE A 93 -1.14 12.83 13.17
N SER A 94 -2.42 13.21 13.29
CA SER A 94 -2.82 14.35 14.11
C SER A 94 -2.68 14.03 15.61
N SER A 95 -2.25 15.01 16.40
CA SER A 95 -2.13 14.91 17.86
C SER A 95 -2.63 16.17 18.56
N THR A 96 -3.01 16.07 19.83
CA THR A 96 -3.31 17.22 20.69
C THR A 96 -2.05 18.04 21.04
N SER A 97 -0.85 17.50 20.76
CA SER A 97 0.44 18.16 20.96
C SER A 97 1.14 18.41 19.61
N SER A 98 1.59 19.64 19.36
CA SER A 98 2.36 19.99 18.16
C SER A 98 3.68 19.22 18.10
N GLU A 99 4.37 19.10 19.24
CA GLU A 99 5.64 18.37 19.36
C GLU A 99 5.47 16.89 19.02
N GLU A 100 4.42 16.23 19.55
CA GLU A 100 4.15 14.83 19.23
C GLU A 100 3.76 14.62 17.77
N CYS A 101 2.95 15.54 17.22
CA CYS A 101 2.55 15.54 15.81
C CYS A 101 3.77 15.64 14.90
N LEU A 102 4.66 16.62 15.13
CA LEU A 102 5.90 16.81 14.37
C LEU A 102 6.83 15.62 14.52
N LYS A 103 7.02 15.11 15.75
CA LYS A 103 7.87 13.95 15.99
C LYS A 103 7.37 12.73 15.22
N SER A 104 6.07 12.46 15.26
CA SER A 104 5.45 11.35 14.53
C SER A 104 5.65 11.49 13.01
N ILE A 105 5.34 12.67 12.47
CA ILE A 105 5.52 12.99 11.04
C ILE A 105 6.98 12.82 10.64
N ASN A 106 7.91 13.54 11.27
CA ASN A 106 9.31 13.58 10.85
C ASN A 106 10.00 12.22 11.01
N THR A 107 9.67 11.45 12.06
CA THR A 107 10.22 10.09 12.22
C THR A 107 9.79 9.19 11.06
N GLN A 108 8.51 9.23 10.69
CA GLN A 108 7.99 8.42 9.59
C GLN A 108 8.53 8.88 8.23
N MET A 109 8.68 10.19 8.02
CA MET A 109 9.18 10.78 6.78
C MET A 109 10.65 10.48 6.55
N GLN A 110 11.49 10.60 7.57
CA GLN A 110 12.91 10.25 7.47
C GLN A 110 13.10 8.77 7.09
N SER A 111 12.35 7.87 7.74
CA SER A 111 12.38 6.44 7.39
C SER A 111 11.90 6.21 5.94
N ALA A 112 10.80 6.84 5.55
CA ALA A 112 10.22 6.65 4.23
C ALA A 112 11.06 7.23 3.07
N SER A 113 11.80 8.33 3.31
CA SER A 113 12.72 8.89 2.33
C SER A 113 13.90 7.93 2.08
N LEU A 114 14.45 7.33 3.15
CA LEU A 114 15.48 6.27 3.04
C LEU A 114 14.95 5.02 2.34
N ASP A 115 13.71 4.62 2.64
CA ASP A 115 13.07 3.49 1.97
C ASP A 115 12.87 3.78 0.48
N LEU A 116 12.39 4.97 0.10
CA LEU A 116 12.24 5.36 -1.30
C LEU A 116 13.58 5.37 -2.04
N ALA A 117 14.65 5.85 -1.40
CA ALA A 117 15.99 5.93 -1.98
C ALA A 117 16.58 4.54 -2.28
N THR A 118 16.10 3.50 -1.60
CA THR A 118 16.59 2.12 -1.75
C THR A 118 15.53 1.13 -2.20
N ALA A 119 14.31 1.59 -2.51
CA ALA A 119 13.23 0.75 -2.97
C ALA A 119 13.53 0.16 -4.34
N ASP A 120 13.19 -1.10 -4.53
CA ASP A 120 13.24 -1.75 -5.85
C ASP A 120 11.96 -1.47 -6.63
N VAL A 121 10.83 -1.35 -5.93
CA VAL A 121 9.52 -1.11 -6.52
C VAL A 121 8.67 -0.15 -5.69
N LEU A 122 8.06 0.80 -6.38
CA LEU A 122 7.07 1.74 -5.87
C LEU A 122 5.69 1.42 -6.47
N PHE A 123 4.75 1.02 -5.63
CA PHE A 123 3.34 0.89 -6.01
C PHE A 123 2.56 2.16 -5.71
N ILE A 124 1.83 2.67 -6.69
CA ILE A 124 1.00 3.86 -6.58
C ILE A 124 -0.45 3.49 -6.87
N THR A 125 -1.33 3.62 -5.88
CA THR A 125 -2.76 3.28 -6.02
C THR A 125 -3.66 4.51 -6.02
N PHE A 126 -4.25 4.85 -7.15
CA PHE A 126 -5.22 5.96 -7.21
C PHE A 126 -6.62 5.54 -6.78
N GLY A 127 -7.22 6.36 -5.92
CA GLY A 127 -8.57 6.22 -5.40
C GLY A 127 -9.61 7.04 -6.15
N THR A 128 -9.29 8.28 -6.51
CA THR A 128 -10.22 9.23 -7.14
C THR A 128 -9.45 10.33 -7.87
N SER A 129 -10.00 10.87 -8.96
CA SER A 129 -9.50 12.08 -9.63
C SER A 129 -10.06 13.37 -9.04
N TRP A 130 -10.91 13.30 -8.00
CA TRP A 130 -11.39 14.46 -7.27
C TRP A 130 -10.34 14.96 -6.28
N VAL A 131 -10.11 16.27 -6.29
CA VAL A 131 -9.20 16.96 -5.36
C VAL A 131 -9.95 17.97 -4.50
N TYR A 132 -9.32 18.33 -3.39
CA TYR A 132 -9.72 19.45 -2.56
C TYR A 132 -8.55 20.43 -2.51
N GLU A 133 -8.79 21.65 -2.94
CA GLU A 133 -7.82 22.73 -2.99
C GLU A 133 -8.18 23.76 -1.93
N LEU A 134 -7.23 24.08 -1.04
CA LEU A 134 -7.44 25.07 0.00
C LEU A 134 -7.50 26.47 -0.63
N ILE A 135 -8.63 27.16 -0.48
CA ILE A 135 -8.92 28.44 -1.17
C ILE A 135 -7.84 29.49 -0.87
N ASP A 136 -7.41 29.58 0.39
CA ASP A 136 -6.48 30.62 0.83
C ASP A 136 -5.07 30.48 0.23
N SER A 137 -4.68 29.27 -0.16
CA SER A 137 -3.31 28.99 -0.63
C SER A 137 -3.23 28.45 -2.06
N GLY A 138 -4.35 28.01 -2.64
CA GLY A 138 -4.39 27.29 -3.91
C GLY A 138 -3.73 25.89 -3.86
N LYS A 139 -3.41 25.37 -2.67
CA LYS A 139 -2.75 24.06 -2.55
C LYS A 139 -3.77 22.93 -2.50
N ILE A 140 -3.57 21.90 -3.30
CA ILE A 140 -4.30 20.63 -3.20
C ILE A 140 -3.85 19.89 -1.93
N VAL A 141 -4.82 19.52 -1.08
CA VAL A 141 -4.57 18.88 0.21
C VAL A 141 -4.85 17.38 0.16
N SER A 142 -4.07 16.60 0.92
CA SER A 142 -4.25 15.14 1.05
C SER A 142 -5.47 14.79 1.91
N ASN A 143 -5.78 15.62 2.92
CA ASN A 143 -6.91 15.42 3.82
C ASN A 143 -7.49 16.78 4.27
N CYS A 144 -8.81 16.92 4.27
CA CYS A 144 -9.49 18.14 4.74
C CYS A 144 -9.58 18.25 6.28
N HIS A 145 -9.21 17.21 7.03
CA HIS A 145 -9.23 17.15 8.49
C HIS A 145 -10.58 17.55 9.12
N LYS A 146 -11.67 17.12 8.47
CA LYS A 146 -13.07 17.41 8.85
C LYS A 146 -13.38 18.91 8.98
N GLN A 147 -12.61 19.77 8.33
CA GLN A 147 -12.89 21.20 8.28
C GLN A 147 -14.08 21.52 7.37
N SER A 148 -14.55 22.76 7.46
CA SER A 148 -15.66 23.26 6.65
C SER A 148 -15.38 23.08 5.16
N ALA A 149 -16.34 22.52 4.42
CA ALA A 149 -16.26 22.41 2.98
C ALA A 149 -16.10 23.77 2.28
N LYS A 150 -16.49 24.88 2.92
CA LYS A 150 -16.33 26.24 2.39
C LYS A 150 -14.88 26.69 2.29
N SER A 151 -13.96 26.04 3.01
CA SER A 151 -12.53 26.35 2.95
C SER A 151 -11.85 25.73 1.72
N PHE A 152 -12.55 24.88 0.96
CA PHE A 152 -12.00 24.12 -0.14
C PHE A 152 -12.76 24.36 -1.43
N ASN A 153 -12.02 24.56 -2.51
CA ASN A 153 -12.51 24.34 -3.85
C ASN A 153 -12.42 22.84 -4.17
N ARG A 154 -13.50 22.25 -4.70
CA ARG A 154 -13.55 20.82 -5.05
C ARG A 154 -13.79 20.69 -6.54
N TYR A 155 -12.85 20.07 -7.24
CA TYR A 155 -12.95 19.80 -8.66
C TYR A 155 -12.34 18.45 -9.01
N ARG A 156 -12.64 17.98 -10.22
CA ARG A 156 -12.06 16.77 -10.78
C ARG A 156 -10.89 17.17 -11.67
N LEU A 157 -9.76 16.51 -11.48
CA LEU A 157 -8.60 16.67 -12.35
C LEU A 157 -8.93 16.19 -13.76
N GLU A 158 -8.32 16.85 -14.73
CA GLU A 158 -8.27 16.40 -16.11
C GLU A 158 -7.08 15.46 -16.35
N VAL A 159 -7.17 14.65 -17.41
CA VAL A 159 -6.14 13.65 -17.74
C VAL A 159 -4.76 14.31 -17.91
N ASP A 160 -4.71 15.41 -18.68
CA ASP A 160 -3.47 16.12 -18.98
C ASP A 160 -2.81 16.75 -17.74
N GLU A 161 -3.59 17.11 -16.72
CA GLU A 161 -3.05 17.64 -15.46
C GLU A 161 -2.29 16.55 -14.71
N ILE A 162 -2.87 15.34 -14.63
CA ILE A 162 -2.25 14.18 -13.99
C ILE A 162 -0.98 13.78 -14.77
N VAL A 163 -1.08 13.66 -16.09
CA VAL A 163 0.03 13.22 -16.94
C VAL A 163 1.20 14.20 -16.88
N ARG A 164 0.95 15.51 -16.97
CA ARG A 164 2.02 16.53 -16.86
C ARG A 164 2.74 16.44 -15.53
N PHE A 165 1.99 16.41 -14.44
CA PHE A 165 2.57 16.34 -13.09
C PHE A 165 3.38 15.06 -12.87
N TYR A 166 2.84 13.90 -13.26
CA TYR A 166 3.53 12.63 -13.08
C TYR A 166 4.71 12.42 -14.02
N LYS A 167 4.70 13.01 -15.21
CA LYS A 167 5.86 12.99 -16.10
C LYS A 167 7.07 13.62 -15.42
N ASP A 168 6.90 14.81 -14.84
CA ASP A 168 7.97 15.51 -14.13
C ASP A 168 8.40 14.74 -12.87
N LEU A 169 7.44 14.20 -12.12
CA LEU A 169 7.73 13.39 -10.93
C LEU A 169 8.50 12.11 -11.25
N ILE A 170 8.13 11.39 -12.30
CA ILE A 170 8.82 10.15 -12.72
C ILE A 170 10.25 10.46 -13.18
N LEU A 171 10.48 11.60 -13.84
CA LEU A 171 11.83 12.05 -14.17
C LEU A 171 12.65 12.34 -12.91
N SER A 172 12.07 13.04 -11.93
CA SER A 172 12.71 13.27 -10.62
C SER A 172 13.02 11.96 -9.88
N LEU A 173 12.09 11.01 -9.88
CA LEU A 173 12.29 9.68 -9.31
C LEU A 173 13.40 8.91 -10.03
N SER A 174 13.48 9.00 -11.35
CA SER A 174 14.52 8.34 -12.15
C SER A 174 15.92 8.88 -11.82
N LEU A 175 16.02 10.17 -11.49
CA LEU A 175 17.28 10.77 -11.03
C LEU A 175 17.60 10.39 -9.58
N PHE A 176 16.57 10.32 -8.73
CA PHE A 176 16.70 10.01 -7.30
C PHE A 176 17.04 8.54 -7.03
N ASN A 177 16.37 7.62 -7.72
CA ASN A 177 16.59 6.17 -7.65
C ASN A 177 16.48 5.57 -9.07
N PRO A 178 17.60 5.46 -9.81
CA PRO A 178 17.62 5.00 -11.21
C PRO A 178 17.16 3.55 -11.44
N HIS A 179 17.07 2.73 -10.38
CA HIS A 179 16.67 1.33 -10.48
C HIS A 179 15.19 1.10 -10.12
N LEU A 180 14.50 2.14 -9.64
CA LEU A 180 13.13 2.04 -9.15
C LEU A 180 12.18 1.63 -10.28
N LYS A 181 11.44 0.54 -10.05
CA LYS A 181 10.27 0.17 -10.86
C LYS A 181 9.02 0.84 -10.30
N ILE A 182 8.16 1.36 -11.16
CA ILE A 182 6.91 2.00 -10.74
C ILE A 182 5.74 1.17 -11.26
N VAL A 183 4.80 0.85 -10.37
CA VAL A 183 3.58 0.13 -10.72
C VAL A 183 2.38 0.96 -10.29
N PHE A 184 1.62 1.45 -11.26
CA PHE A 184 0.32 2.04 -11.00
C PHE A 184 -0.73 0.96 -10.81
N THR A 185 -1.73 1.25 -9.98
CA THR A 185 -2.98 0.51 -9.93
C THR A 185 -4.12 1.44 -9.54
N LEU A 186 -5.35 1.05 -9.82
CA LEU A 186 -6.53 1.80 -9.42
C LEU A 186 -7.30 1.05 -8.35
N SER A 187 -7.67 1.76 -7.29
CA SER A 187 -8.51 1.22 -6.22
C SER A 187 -9.83 0.68 -6.78
N PRO A 188 -10.21 -0.58 -6.54
CA PRO A 188 -11.50 -1.13 -6.96
C PRO A 188 -12.69 -0.60 -6.14
N ILE A 189 -12.42 0.02 -4.99
CA ILE A 189 -13.45 0.60 -4.12
C ILE A 189 -14.10 1.78 -4.83
N ARG A 190 -15.44 1.74 -4.91
CA ARG A 190 -16.25 2.77 -5.58
C ARG A 190 -16.44 3.98 -4.67
N HIS A 191 -16.17 5.17 -5.19
CA HIS A 191 -16.45 6.43 -4.49
C HIS A 191 -17.93 6.82 -4.67
N TRP A 192 -18.81 6.17 -3.91
CA TRP A 192 -20.26 6.28 -4.09
C TRP A 192 -20.85 7.67 -3.76
N LYS A 193 -20.10 8.52 -3.06
CA LYS A 193 -20.51 9.91 -2.77
C LYS A 193 -20.74 10.73 -4.05
N ASP A 194 -20.07 10.40 -5.16
CA ASP A 194 -20.28 11.05 -6.46
C ASP A 194 -21.27 10.28 -7.36
N GLY A 195 -21.94 9.27 -6.82
CA GLY A 195 -22.80 8.36 -7.55
C GLY A 195 -22.03 7.44 -8.52
N ALA A 196 -22.75 6.50 -9.12
CA ALA A 196 -22.18 5.51 -10.03
C ALA A 196 -21.49 6.17 -11.24
N HIS A 197 -22.16 7.14 -11.87
CA HIS A 197 -21.65 7.82 -13.06
C HIS A 197 -20.42 8.68 -12.73
N GLY A 198 -20.46 9.47 -11.66
CA GLY A 198 -19.32 10.29 -11.23
C GLY A 198 -18.10 9.45 -10.87
N ASN A 199 -18.30 8.32 -10.19
CA ASN A 199 -17.24 7.35 -9.93
C ASN A 199 -16.65 6.80 -11.23
N GLN A 200 -17.48 6.42 -12.21
CA GLN A 200 -16.99 5.90 -13.49
C GLN A 200 -16.16 6.93 -14.24
N LEU A 201 -16.65 8.17 -14.37
CA LEU A 201 -15.87 9.24 -14.99
C LEU A 201 -14.54 9.46 -14.27
N SER A 202 -14.54 9.43 -12.94
CA SER A 202 -13.33 9.58 -12.15
C SER A 202 -12.31 8.45 -12.39
N LYS A 203 -12.78 7.20 -12.42
CA LYS A 203 -11.93 6.03 -12.71
C LYS A 203 -11.42 6.06 -14.15
N SER A 204 -12.25 6.41 -15.11
CA SER A 204 -11.85 6.57 -16.51
C SER A 204 -10.77 7.63 -16.68
N THR A 205 -10.88 8.79 -16.01
CA THR A 205 -9.81 9.80 -16.01
C THR A 205 -8.49 9.23 -15.51
N LEU A 206 -8.51 8.49 -14.39
CA LEU A 206 -7.32 7.88 -13.82
C LEU A 206 -6.71 6.81 -14.74
N LEU A 207 -7.54 5.96 -15.36
CA LEU A 207 -7.10 4.94 -16.30
C LEU A 207 -6.42 5.56 -17.52
N LEU A 208 -7.05 6.57 -18.13
CA LEU A 208 -6.48 7.27 -19.28
C LEU A 208 -5.14 7.94 -18.96
N ALA A 209 -5.01 8.53 -17.76
CA ALA A 209 -3.75 9.14 -17.34
C ALA A 209 -2.66 8.09 -17.11
N VAL A 210 -2.97 6.99 -16.44
CA VAL A 210 -2.02 5.90 -16.19
C VAL A 210 -1.59 5.23 -17.50
N ASP A 211 -2.50 4.98 -18.42
CA ASP A 211 -2.20 4.40 -19.74
C ASP A 211 -1.19 5.26 -20.51
N GLN A 212 -1.39 6.59 -20.54
CA GLN A 212 -0.42 7.51 -21.15
C GLN A 212 0.95 7.46 -20.45
N LEU A 213 0.99 7.40 -19.12
CA LEU A 213 2.26 7.34 -18.38
C LEU A 213 3.02 6.03 -18.62
N VAL A 214 2.31 4.90 -18.69
CA VAL A 214 2.90 3.58 -19.01
C VAL A 214 3.51 3.59 -20.41
N GLN A 215 2.86 4.22 -21.39
CA GLN A 215 3.38 4.34 -22.76
C GLN A 215 4.60 5.26 -22.86
N LEU A 216 4.79 6.19 -21.92
CA LEU A 216 5.89 7.16 -21.93
C LEU A 216 7.17 6.62 -21.28
N PHE A 217 7.09 5.60 -20.43
CA PHE A 217 8.22 5.16 -19.59
C PHE A 217 8.29 3.63 -19.45
N ASP A 218 9.36 3.02 -19.97
CA ASP A 218 9.55 1.55 -19.97
C ASP A 218 9.63 0.90 -18.57
N HIS A 219 9.97 1.67 -17.53
CA HIS A 219 10.06 1.17 -16.15
C HIS A 219 8.77 1.41 -15.34
N VAL A 220 7.72 1.88 -16.00
CA VAL A 220 6.39 2.13 -15.43
C VAL A 220 5.43 1.08 -15.97
N SER A 221 4.64 0.48 -15.10
CA SER A 221 3.67 -0.56 -15.47
C SER A 221 2.34 -0.38 -14.74
N TYR A 222 1.32 -1.14 -15.15
CA TYR A 222 -0.01 -1.10 -14.57
C TYR A 222 -0.44 -2.49 -14.09
N PHE A 223 -0.92 -2.57 -12.85
CA PHE A 223 -1.57 -3.75 -12.31
C PHE A 223 -3.11 -3.55 -12.27
N PRO A 224 -3.91 -4.36 -12.98
CA PRO A 224 -5.33 -4.09 -13.22
C PRO A 224 -6.25 -4.56 -12.07
N SER A 225 -6.01 -4.07 -10.84
CA SER A 225 -6.80 -4.47 -9.68
C SER A 225 -8.26 -3.99 -9.74
N TYR A 226 -8.53 -2.87 -10.43
CA TYR A 226 -9.88 -2.36 -10.64
C TYR A 226 -10.69 -3.29 -11.54
N GLU A 227 -10.12 -3.66 -12.68
CA GLU A 227 -10.71 -4.53 -13.70
C GLU A 227 -10.92 -5.94 -13.16
N ILE A 228 -9.96 -6.52 -12.43
CA ILE A 228 -10.14 -7.83 -11.77
C ILE A 228 -11.41 -7.83 -10.92
N VAL A 229 -11.65 -6.76 -10.17
CA VAL A 229 -12.85 -6.70 -9.31
C VAL A 229 -14.12 -6.49 -10.13
N MET A 230 -14.07 -5.62 -11.14
CA MET A 230 -15.26 -5.31 -11.96
C MET A 230 -15.66 -6.48 -12.88
N ASP A 231 -14.71 -7.26 -13.38
CA ASP A 231 -14.93 -8.26 -14.43
C ASP A 231 -14.86 -9.71 -13.92
N GLU A 232 -13.95 -10.01 -12.97
CA GLU A 232 -13.85 -11.36 -12.39
C GLU A 232 -14.65 -11.52 -11.10
N LEU A 233 -14.77 -10.45 -10.28
CA LEU A 233 -15.39 -10.48 -8.95
C LEU A 233 -16.68 -9.65 -8.85
N ARG A 234 -17.45 -9.58 -9.94
CA ARG A 234 -18.65 -8.74 -10.06
C ARG A 234 -19.84 -9.07 -9.15
N ASP A 235 -19.84 -10.23 -8.49
CA ASP A 235 -20.94 -10.70 -7.65
C ASP A 235 -20.85 -10.10 -6.23
N TYR A 236 -21.98 -9.68 -5.65
CA TYR A 236 -22.01 -9.11 -4.29
C TYR A 236 -21.45 -10.01 -3.20
N ARG A 237 -21.34 -11.33 -3.42
CA ARG A 237 -20.65 -12.28 -2.53
C ARG A 237 -19.18 -11.91 -2.27
N PHE A 238 -18.59 -11.05 -3.08
CA PHE A 238 -17.21 -10.57 -2.99
C PHE A 238 -17.07 -9.26 -2.20
N TYR A 239 -18.18 -8.73 -1.67
CA TYR A 239 -18.21 -7.49 -0.91
C TYR A 239 -18.60 -7.76 0.55
N HIS A 240 -18.33 -6.77 1.40
CA HIS A 240 -18.90 -6.67 2.74
C HIS A 240 -20.37 -6.26 2.66
N GLU A 241 -21.04 -6.22 3.82
CA GLU A 241 -22.46 -5.86 3.94
C GLU A 241 -22.79 -4.47 3.38
N ASP A 242 -21.81 -3.58 3.30
CA ASP A 242 -21.96 -2.24 2.70
C ASP A 242 -21.99 -2.23 1.16
N MET A 243 -21.75 -3.39 0.52
CA MET A 243 -21.74 -3.58 -0.93
C MET A 243 -20.74 -2.69 -1.69
N ILE A 244 -19.76 -2.12 -0.98
CA ILE A 244 -18.76 -1.19 -1.52
C ILE A 244 -17.35 -1.71 -1.26
N HIS A 245 -17.08 -2.16 -0.04
CA HIS A 245 -15.76 -2.67 0.34
C HIS A 245 -15.68 -4.17 0.06
N MET A 246 -14.51 -4.61 -0.37
CA MET A 246 -14.24 -6.01 -0.68
C MET A 246 -14.05 -6.84 0.59
N ASN A 247 -14.58 -8.06 0.60
CA ASN A 247 -14.35 -9.00 1.68
C ASN A 247 -13.02 -9.77 1.53
N SER A 248 -12.72 -10.61 2.52
CA SER A 248 -11.48 -11.40 2.57
C SER A 248 -11.29 -12.33 1.38
N THR A 249 -12.36 -12.90 0.81
CA THR A 249 -12.28 -13.77 -0.37
C THR A 249 -11.73 -13.00 -1.56
N SER A 250 -12.23 -11.79 -1.79
CA SER A 250 -11.81 -10.92 -2.89
C SER A 250 -10.40 -10.41 -2.72
N VAL A 251 -10.04 -9.99 -1.50
CA VAL A 251 -8.69 -9.57 -1.17
C VAL A 251 -7.69 -10.71 -1.40
N ASN A 252 -8.02 -11.94 -0.97
CA ASN A 252 -7.19 -13.12 -1.21
C ASN A 252 -7.09 -13.48 -2.69
N TYR A 253 -8.15 -13.25 -3.46
CA TYR A 253 -8.12 -13.47 -4.90
C TYR A 253 -7.17 -12.49 -5.60
N ILE A 254 -7.27 -11.20 -5.29
CA ILE A 254 -6.36 -10.19 -5.85
C ILE A 254 -4.93 -10.47 -5.41
N TRP A 255 -4.71 -10.91 -4.15
CA TRP A 255 -3.41 -11.36 -3.68
C TRP A 255 -2.84 -12.51 -4.51
N SER A 256 -3.67 -13.47 -4.90
CA SER A 256 -3.25 -14.55 -5.80
C SER A 256 -2.81 -14.00 -7.14
N ARG A 257 -3.63 -13.14 -7.79
CA ARG A 257 -3.29 -12.53 -9.08
C ARG A 257 -2.03 -11.67 -8.99
N PHE A 258 -1.86 -10.92 -7.90
CA PHE A 258 -0.66 -10.15 -7.61
C PHE A 258 0.58 -11.05 -7.47
N SER A 259 0.47 -12.14 -6.71
CA SER A 259 1.57 -13.10 -6.50
C SER A 259 1.97 -13.76 -7.81
N ASP A 260 1.01 -14.16 -8.65
CA ASP A 260 1.28 -14.79 -9.94
C ASP A 260 2.06 -13.85 -10.89
N VAL A 261 1.73 -12.56 -10.85
CA VAL A 261 2.37 -11.54 -11.69
C VAL A 261 3.76 -11.17 -11.19
N PHE A 262 3.91 -10.94 -9.89
CA PHE A 262 5.12 -10.34 -9.33
C PHE A 262 6.04 -11.32 -8.62
N MET A 263 5.66 -12.57 -8.34
CA MET A 263 6.53 -13.51 -7.61
C MET A 263 6.90 -14.69 -8.49
N ASP A 264 8.15 -15.12 -8.38
CA ASP A 264 8.60 -16.37 -8.99
C ASP A 264 8.27 -17.57 -8.09
N LYS A 265 8.51 -18.76 -8.63
CA LYS A 265 8.25 -20.02 -7.93
C LYS A 265 9.05 -20.14 -6.64
N GLU A 266 10.30 -19.69 -6.63
CA GLU A 266 11.17 -19.75 -5.46
C GLU A 266 10.62 -18.87 -4.33
N THR A 267 10.24 -17.64 -4.64
CA THR A 267 9.62 -16.70 -3.70
C THR A 267 8.32 -17.26 -3.14
N MET A 268 7.47 -17.83 -4.00
CA MET A 268 6.23 -18.47 -3.55
C MET A 268 6.48 -19.66 -2.63
N ASP A 269 7.53 -20.45 -2.87
CA ASP A 269 7.89 -21.58 -2.01
C ASP A 269 8.47 -21.14 -0.66
N TYR A 270 9.24 -20.05 -0.62
CA TYR A 270 9.64 -19.40 0.63
C TYR A 270 8.43 -18.89 1.41
N MET A 271 7.50 -18.21 0.74
CA MET A 271 6.28 -17.71 1.36
C MET A 271 5.46 -18.83 2.02
N LYS A 272 5.33 -19.99 1.38
CA LYS A 272 4.66 -21.17 1.99
C LYS A 272 5.36 -21.63 3.27
N LYS A 273 6.69 -21.69 3.26
CA LYS A 273 7.49 -22.09 4.44
C LYS A 273 7.34 -21.07 5.58
N ILE A 274 7.39 -19.78 5.25
CA ILE A 274 7.23 -18.69 6.22
C ILE A 274 5.83 -18.71 6.85
N ARG A 275 4.76 -18.81 6.03
CA ARG A 275 3.38 -18.95 6.53
C ARG A 275 3.22 -20.13 7.48
N LYS A 276 3.88 -21.26 7.18
CA LYS A 276 3.87 -22.44 8.05
C LYS A 276 4.48 -22.13 9.42
N MET A 277 5.57 -21.36 9.48
CA MET A 277 6.21 -20.98 10.75
C MET A 277 5.34 -19.98 11.53
N ILE A 278 4.75 -18.99 10.85
CA ILE A 278 3.83 -18.03 11.47
C ILE A 278 2.62 -18.75 12.08
N SER A 279 1.94 -19.59 11.28
CA SER A 279 0.78 -20.35 11.74
C SER A 279 1.14 -21.32 12.87
N ALA A 280 2.33 -21.93 12.83
CA ALA A 280 2.81 -22.77 13.91
C ALA A 280 3.01 -22.01 15.23
N ALA A 281 3.44 -20.74 15.17
CA ALA A 281 3.59 -19.90 16.35
C ALA A 281 2.25 -19.41 16.93
N GLU A 282 1.24 -19.24 16.08
CA GLU A 282 -0.12 -18.87 16.49
C GLU A 282 -0.93 -20.05 17.04
N HIS A 283 -0.46 -21.29 16.82
CA HIS A 283 -1.16 -22.49 17.26
C HIS A 283 -1.31 -22.53 18.79
N ARG A 284 -2.56 -22.75 19.24
CA ARG A 284 -2.89 -22.91 20.65
C ARG A 284 -2.98 -24.40 20.99
N PRO A 285 -2.00 -24.99 21.70
CA PRO A 285 -2.02 -26.41 22.04
C PRO A 285 -3.09 -26.73 23.09
N PHE A 286 -3.65 -27.94 23.02
CA PHE A 286 -4.55 -28.46 24.05
C PHE A 286 -3.78 -28.88 25.33
N ASN A 287 -2.58 -29.44 25.16
CA ASN A 287 -1.66 -29.77 26.26
C ASN A 287 -0.25 -29.20 25.95
N PRO A 288 0.06 -27.98 26.42
CA PRO A 288 1.36 -27.34 26.20
C PRO A 288 2.54 -28.17 26.73
N ASP A 289 2.33 -28.93 27.80
CA ASP A 289 3.38 -29.66 28.52
C ASP A 289 3.69 -31.03 27.92
N SER A 290 2.96 -31.45 26.89
CA SER A 290 3.20 -32.73 26.24
C SER A 290 4.54 -32.76 25.50
N GLU A 291 5.25 -33.89 25.57
CA GLU A 291 6.55 -34.09 24.89
C GLU A 291 6.44 -33.83 23.37
N SER A 292 5.32 -34.23 22.76
CA SER A 292 5.04 -33.98 21.35
C SER A 292 4.92 -32.49 21.03
N HIS A 293 4.32 -31.70 21.92
CA HIS A 293 4.26 -30.25 21.75
C HIS A 293 5.63 -29.58 21.93
N GLN A 294 6.41 -29.99 22.94
CA GLN A 294 7.76 -29.47 23.14
C GLN A 294 8.66 -29.73 21.92
N LYS A 295 8.61 -30.95 21.36
CA LYS A 295 9.30 -31.29 20.09
C LYS A 295 8.81 -30.44 18.91
N PHE A 296 7.51 -30.15 18.84
CA PHE A 296 6.94 -29.27 17.82
C PHE A 296 7.47 -27.83 17.95
N ILE A 297 7.55 -27.28 19.16
CA ILE A 297 8.10 -25.93 19.39
C ILE A 297 9.55 -25.87 18.93
N GLN A 298 10.40 -26.81 19.38
CA GLN A 298 11.82 -26.85 19.01
C GLN A 298 12.01 -26.96 17.49
N LYS A 299 11.23 -27.82 16.83
CA LYS A 299 11.25 -27.95 15.36
C LYS A 299 10.83 -26.66 14.65
N THR A 300 9.85 -25.96 15.19
CA THR A 300 9.37 -24.68 14.63
C THR A 300 10.43 -23.59 14.79
N ILE A 301 11.04 -23.47 15.96
CA ILE A 301 12.14 -22.50 16.21
C ILE A 301 13.33 -22.79 15.28
N SER A 302 13.75 -24.05 15.17
CA SER A 302 14.84 -24.43 14.26
C SER A 302 14.49 -24.13 12.80
N GLY A 303 13.24 -24.34 12.39
CA GLY A 303 12.76 -23.96 11.06
C GLY A 303 12.83 -22.45 10.79
N MET A 304 12.47 -21.63 11.77
CA MET A 304 12.62 -20.16 11.70
C MET A 304 14.09 -19.76 11.53
N GLU A 305 15.01 -20.33 12.33
CA GLU A 305 16.44 -20.03 12.26
C GLU A 305 17.07 -20.41 10.90
N ILE A 306 16.63 -21.52 10.31
CA ILE A 306 17.07 -21.92 8.97
C ILE A 306 16.62 -20.88 7.93
N LEU A 307 15.37 -20.42 8.00
CA LEU A 307 14.85 -19.42 7.07
C LEU A 307 15.55 -18.06 7.23
N GLU A 308 15.80 -17.59 8.46
CA GLU A 308 16.54 -16.34 8.72
C GLU A 308 17.99 -16.40 8.21
N LYS A 309 18.63 -17.57 8.28
CA LYS A 309 19.97 -17.76 7.67
C LYS A 309 19.94 -17.70 6.14
N GLN A 310 18.84 -18.13 5.53
CA GLN A 310 18.65 -18.11 4.08
C GLN A 310 18.23 -16.72 3.57
N LEU A 311 17.50 -15.95 4.40
CA LEU A 311 16.89 -14.67 4.04
C LEU A 311 17.31 -13.60 5.07
N PRO A 312 18.40 -12.84 4.82
CA PRO A 312 19.00 -11.95 5.82
C PRO A 312 18.08 -10.85 6.40
N ASN A 313 17.04 -10.45 5.66
CA ASN A 313 16.09 -9.40 6.09
C ASN A 313 14.83 -9.97 6.78
N LEU A 314 14.74 -11.30 6.93
CA LEU A 314 13.62 -11.96 7.58
C LEU A 314 13.82 -11.99 9.10
N SER A 315 12.78 -11.68 9.88
CA SER A 315 12.76 -11.86 11.33
C SER A 315 11.48 -12.53 11.81
N PHE A 316 11.65 -13.54 12.66
CA PHE A 316 10.60 -14.22 13.42
C PHE A 316 10.62 -13.85 14.90
N ASP A 317 11.20 -12.71 15.31
CA ASP A 317 11.37 -12.41 16.75
C ASP A 317 10.06 -12.38 17.53
N LEU A 318 8.97 -11.87 16.92
CA LEU A 318 7.64 -11.87 17.51
C LEU A 318 7.08 -13.29 17.64
N GLU A 319 7.11 -14.07 16.57
CA GLU A 319 6.62 -15.45 16.52
C GLU A 319 7.39 -16.35 17.49
N ARG A 320 8.72 -16.18 17.53
CA ARG A 320 9.63 -16.86 18.45
C ARG A 320 9.30 -16.49 19.89
N LYS A 321 9.04 -15.21 20.19
CA LYS A 321 8.62 -14.77 21.53
C LYS A 321 7.26 -15.37 21.93
N VAL A 322 6.32 -15.51 20.99
CA VAL A 322 5.01 -16.12 21.25
C VAL A 322 5.16 -17.61 21.55
N ILE A 323 5.82 -18.36 20.67
CA ILE A 323 5.89 -19.82 20.79
C ILE A 323 6.76 -20.27 21.99
N ARG A 324 7.80 -19.49 22.35
CA ARG A 324 8.65 -19.77 23.52
C ARG A 324 7.91 -19.67 24.85
N LYS A 325 6.77 -18.98 24.94
CA LYS A 325 5.97 -18.93 26.17
C LYS A 325 5.48 -20.31 26.62
N ASN A 326 5.36 -21.25 25.68
CA ASN A 326 4.92 -22.61 25.94
C ASN A 326 6.09 -23.59 26.03
N LEU A 327 7.34 -23.12 25.95
CA LEU A 327 8.53 -23.97 26.10
C LEU A 327 8.75 -24.25 27.59
N GLN A 328 8.91 -25.52 27.96
CA GLN A 328 9.39 -25.86 29.30
C GLN A 328 10.89 -25.54 29.40
N ASN A 329 11.32 -24.99 30.54
CA ASN A 329 12.71 -24.67 30.83
C ASN A 329 13.60 -25.91 30.84
#